data_AF-A0A2V8BD19-F1
#
_entry.id   AF-A0A2V8BD19-F1
#
_cell.length_a   1.000
_cell.length_b   1.000
_cell.length_c   1.000
_cell.angle_alpha   90.00
_cell.angle_beta   90.00
_cell.angle_gamma   90.00
#
_symmetry.space_group_name_H-M   'P 1'
#
loop_
_entity.id
_entity.type
_entity.pdbx_description
1 polymer ?
#
loop_
_entity_poly.entity_id
_entity_poly.type
_entity_poly.pdbx_seq_one_letter_code
_entity_poly.pdbx_strand_id
1 'polypeptide(L)'
;MISRAPTARRIGGRRRLVGLLAPDVLRAMRQRHPKSHAVAIPVWRHNISIMRHGVSTEYDPKPGVSISTLAYEYPADFNVPEHSHGSDQLIYATRGLMQVSAGQSYWLIPPQFAVWIPAETSHRIRMSGAVSMRTLYLRRRLAPRSAGVCTVLHVAPLLRELVLEAVRIGHLRTKNPLHCALRNLIVAQLRAASAVPTYVTLPKDPRALQVARACIADQATSRSLGALCEEASATVRTIQRAFRRDVGVSFEVWRRQVRLTKAIELLVAGSSVKEVAFEVGYRQPSAFVEMFRQTLGTTPKTWASTLTKDHLGRYGRAGSF
;
A
#
# COMPACT_ATOMS: atom_id res chain seq x y z
N MET A 1 -65.10 -26.68 -43.84
CA MET A 1 -65.37 -27.46 -42.62
C MET A 1 -64.69 -26.77 -41.44
N ILE A 2 -65.50 -26.21 -40.53
CA ILE A 2 -65.33 -26.16 -39.05
C ILE A 2 -64.04 -25.47 -38.52
N SER A 3 -63.98 -24.56 -37.53
CA SER A 3 -64.91 -23.77 -36.71
C SER A 3 -64.04 -23.04 -35.64
N ARG A 4 -64.43 -21.81 -35.25
CA ARG A 4 -64.23 -21.15 -33.93
C ARG A 4 -62.83 -20.75 -33.39
N ALA A 5 -62.73 -19.47 -32.99
CA ALA A 5 -61.85 -18.91 -31.94
C ALA A 5 -62.23 -19.48 -30.53
N PRO A 6 -61.52 -19.31 -29.38
CA PRO A 6 -60.82 -18.08 -28.91
C PRO A 6 -59.63 -18.22 -27.88
N THR A 7 -59.08 -17.07 -27.46
CA THR A 7 -58.40 -16.67 -26.17
C THR A 7 -57.89 -17.72 -25.15
N ALA A 8 -56.65 -17.54 -24.63
CA ALA A 8 -56.32 -17.50 -23.18
C ALA A 8 -54.83 -17.21 -22.80
N ARG A 9 -54.67 -16.23 -21.90
CA ARG A 9 -53.75 -16.00 -20.75
C ARG A 9 -52.46 -16.82 -20.49
N ARG A 10 -51.42 -16.04 -20.09
CA ARG A 10 -50.33 -16.19 -19.06
C ARG A 10 -49.55 -17.55 -19.03
N ILE A 11 -48.23 -17.63 -18.85
CA ILE A 11 -47.43 -17.38 -17.63
C ILE A 11 -45.92 -17.54 -17.98
N GLY A 12 -45.05 -16.66 -17.46
CA GLY A 12 -43.74 -17.01 -16.88
C GLY A 12 -42.49 -17.16 -17.77
N GLY A 13 -41.42 -16.41 -17.42
CA GLY A 13 -40.05 -16.87 -17.68
C GLY A 13 -39.05 -15.83 -18.22
N ARG A 14 -38.62 -14.86 -17.41
CA ARG A 14 -37.39 -14.09 -17.68
C ARG A 14 -36.17 -14.99 -17.43
N ARG A 15 -35.44 -15.40 -18.48
CA ARG A 15 -34.04 -15.85 -18.38
C ARG A 15 -33.10 -14.72 -18.81
N ARG A 16 -32.21 -14.34 -17.90
CA ARG A 16 -31.12 -13.37 -18.14
C ARG A 16 -30.04 -14.03 -19.00
N LEU A 17 -29.58 -13.32 -20.03
CA LEU A 17 -28.37 -13.66 -20.79
C LEU A 17 -27.13 -13.37 -19.94
N VAL A 18 -26.26 -14.38 -19.85
CA VAL A 18 -24.86 -14.30 -19.39
C VAL A 18 -24.00 -14.23 -20.66
N GLY A 19 -23.25 -13.13 -20.82
CA GLY A 19 -22.30 -12.94 -21.91
C GLY A 19 -20.87 -13.27 -21.48
N LEU A 20 -20.24 -14.17 -22.22
CA LEU A 20 -18.93 -14.79 -22.00
C LEU A 20 -17.75 -13.81 -22.17
N LEU A 21 -16.69 -14.02 -21.38
CA LEU A 21 -15.33 -13.57 -21.66
C LEU A 21 -14.58 -14.62 -22.50
N ALA A 22 -13.80 -14.17 -23.47
CA ALA A 22 -13.17 -14.97 -24.52
C ALA A 22 -12.06 -15.94 -24.02
N PRO A 23 -11.83 -17.08 -24.70
CA PRO A 23 -10.97 -18.18 -24.24
C PRO A 23 -9.45 -17.90 -24.18
N ASP A 24 -8.98 -16.79 -24.73
CA ASP A 24 -7.55 -16.58 -24.99
C ASP A 24 -6.73 -16.14 -23.77
N VAL A 25 -7.39 -15.72 -22.68
CA VAL A 25 -6.72 -15.38 -21.40
C VAL A 25 -6.23 -16.63 -20.65
N LEU A 26 -6.85 -17.79 -20.88
CA LEU A 26 -6.51 -19.04 -20.20
C LEU A 26 -5.27 -19.74 -20.79
N ARG A 27 -4.86 -19.39 -22.03
CA ARG A 27 -3.76 -20.08 -22.72
C ARG A 27 -2.38 -19.50 -22.41
N ALA A 28 -2.29 -18.23 -22.00
CA ALA A 28 -1.04 -17.57 -21.61
C ALA A 28 -0.48 -18.02 -20.24
N MET A 29 -1.26 -18.75 -19.43
CA MET A 29 -0.84 -19.23 -18.10
C MET A 29 -0.12 -20.59 -18.09
N ARG A 30 0.20 -21.18 -19.26
CA ARG A 30 0.70 -22.57 -19.38
C ARG A 30 2.16 -22.75 -19.83
N GLN A 31 2.99 -21.71 -19.89
CA GLN A 31 4.41 -21.89 -20.21
C GLN A 31 5.25 -22.10 -18.94
N ARG A 32 5.83 -23.30 -18.82
CA ARG A 32 6.66 -23.78 -17.71
C ARG A 32 8.09 -23.24 -17.85
N HIS A 33 8.65 -22.72 -16.76
CA HIS A 33 10.09 -22.55 -16.54
C HIS A 33 10.48 -23.16 -15.18
N PRO A 34 11.77 -23.54 -14.97
CA PRO A 34 12.15 -24.78 -14.29
C PRO A 34 12.11 -24.71 -12.75
N LYS A 35 12.07 -25.90 -12.16
CA LYS A 35 11.83 -26.23 -10.75
C LYS A 35 12.79 -25.53 -9.77
N SER A 36 12.40 -24.40 -9.21
CA SER A 36 12.85 -23.99 -7.87
C SER A 36 11.86 -24.53 -6.84
N HIS A 37 12.34 -25.01 -5.69
CA HIS A 37 11.53 -25.58 -4.60
C HIS A 37 10.61 -24.52 -3.95
N ALA A 38 9.57 -24.12 -4.67
CA ALA A 38 8.55 -23.20 -4.19
C ALA A 38 7.48 -24.01 -3.45
N VAL A 39 7.37 -23.76 -2.15
CA VAL A 39 6.20 -24.17 -1.35
C VAL A 39 4.97 -23.58 -2.03
N ALA A 40 4.07 -24.44 -2.51
CA ALA A 40 2.85 -24.04 -3.18
C ALA A 40 1.92 -23.32 -2.17
N ILE A 41 1.95 -21.99 -2.16
CA ILE A 41 0.97 -21.17 -1.44
C ILE A 41 -0.30 -21.17 -2.31
N PRO A 42 -1.48 -21.56 -1.77
CA PRO A 42 -2.72 -21.51 -2.53
C PRO A 42 -2.96 -20.07 -3.01
N VAL A 43 -3.01 -19.87 -4.33
CA VAL A 43 -3.37 -18.57 -4.93
C VAL A 43 -4.87 -18.38 -4.76
N TRP A 44 -5.29 -17.85 -3.61
CA TRP A 44 -6.66 -17.41 -3.38
C TRP A 44 -6.99 -16.32 -4.39
N ARG A 45 -8.07 -16.44 -5.19
CA ARG A 45 -8.54 -15.34 -6.04
C ARG A 45 -8.93 -14.18 -5.13
N HIS A 46 -8.27 -13.03 -5.26
CA HIS A 46 -8.67 -11.82 -4.55
C HIS A 46 -10.02 -11.37 -5.09
N ASN A 47 -11.08 -11.60 -4.32
CA ASN A 47 -12.43 -11.36 -4.77
C ASN A 47 -12.79 -9.88 -4.65
N ILE A 48 -12.40 -9.11 -5.67
CA ILE A 48 -12.59 -7.65 -5.72
C ILE A 48 -14.04 -7.26 -5.99
N SER A 49 -14.84 -8.19 -6.54
CA SER A 49 -16.23 -7.90 -6.91
C SER A 49 -17.09 -7.50 -5.70
N ILE A 50 -16.74 -7.99 -4.52
CA ILE A 50 -17.48 -7.79 -3.25
C ILE A 50 -17.02 -6.50 -2.54
N MET A 51 -15.86 -5.94 -2.92
CA MET A 51 -15.30 -4.73 -2.33
C MET A 51 -15.98 -3.43 -2.78
N ARG A 52 -16.97 -3.50 -3.67
CA ARG A 52 -17.57 -2.32 -4.31
C ARG A 52 -18.62 -1.60 -3.46
N HIS A 53 -19.05 -2.13 -2.31
CA HIS A 53 -20.07 -1.50 -1.47
C HIS A 53 -19.86 -1.77 0.04
N GLY A 54 -19.51 -0.73 0.80
CA GLY A 54 -19.46 -0.77 2.27
C GLY A 54 -18.20 -1.41 2.88
N VAL A 55 -18.28 -1.69 4.18
CA VAL A 55 -17.20 -2.35 4.94
C VAL A 55 -17.20 -3.85 4.62
N SER A 56 -16.14 -4.34 3.95
CA SER A 56 -15.98 -5.76 3.65
C SER A 56 -15.43 -6.50 4.87
N THR A 57 -16.19 -7.49 5.35
CA THR A 57 -15.79 -8.36 6.47
C THR A 57 -15.29 -9.73 6.02
N GLU A 58 -15.14 -9.95 4.70
CA GLU A 58 -14.75 -11.24 4.12
C GLU A 58 -13.43 -11.73 4.70
N TYR A 59 -12.43 -10.84 4.72
CA TYR A 59 -11.06 -11.13 5.19
C TYR A 59 -10.84 -10.86 6.68
N ASP A 60 -11.83 -10.28 7.37
CA ASP A 60 -11.73 -9.99 8.80
C ASP A 60 -11.59 -11.28 9.63
N PRO A 61 -10.88 -11.23 10.77
CA PRO A 61 -10.78 -12.37 11.69
C PRO A 61 -12.14 -12.89 12.14
N LYS A 62 -12.46 -14.13 11.77
CA LYS A 62 -13.68 -14.84 12.20
C LYS A 62 -13.59 -15.25 13.69
N PRO A 63 -14.69 -15.74 14.31
CA PRO A 63 -14.64 -16.30 15.65
C PRO A 63 -13.52 -17.36 15.79
N GLY A 64 -12.77 -17.32 16.88
CA GLY A 64 -11.61 -18.20 17.10
C GLY A 64 -10.33 -17.82 16.34
N VAL A 65 -10.32 -16.79 15.50
CA VAL A 65 -9.14 -16.27 14.80
C VAL A 65 -8.77 -14.89 15.34
N SER A 66 -7.49 -14.69 15.68
CA SER A 66 -6.96 -13.42 16.17
C SER A 66 -6.38 -12.53 15.07
N ILE A 67 -5.68 -13.14 14.10
CA ILE A 67 -5.15 -12.50 12.91
C ILE A 67 -5.50 -13.37 11.70
N SER A 68 -6.25 -12.80 10.76
CA SER A 68 -6.45 -13.38 9.43
C SER A 68 -5.32 -12.89 8.51
N THR A 69 -4.98 -13.67 7.49
CA THR A 69 -3.93 -13.28 6.56
C THR A 69 -4.38 -13.49 5.12
N LEU A 70 -3.73 -12.78 4.21
CA LEU A 70 -3.92 -12.92 2.78
C LEU A 70 -2.56 -12.79 2.09
N ALA A 71 -2.29 -13.69 1.14
CA ALA A 71 -1.15 -13.58 0.23
C ALA A 71 -1.69 -13.43 -1.19
N TYR A 72 -1.13 -12.50 -1.95
CA TYR A 72 -1.48 -12.37 -3.36
C TYR A 72 -0.30 -11.87 -4.18
N GLU A 73 -0.21 -12.37 -5.41
CA GLU A 73 0.77 -11.94 -6.40
C GLU A 73 0.02 -11.15 -7.47
N TYR A 74 0.18 -9.82 -7.45
CA TYR A 74 -0.50 -8.94 -8.40
C TYR A 74 0.39 -8.66 -9.62
N PRO A 75 -0.19 -8.63 -10.83
CA PRO A 75 0.52 -8.12 -12.00
C PRO A 75 0.72 -6.60 -11.91
N ALA A 76 1.55 -6.07 -12.80
CA ALA A 76 1.71 -4.62 -12.96
C ALA A 76 0.38 -3.93 -13.27
N ASP A 77 0.27 -2.67 -12.85
CA ASP A 77 -0.89 -1.79 -13.04
C ASP A 77 -2.22 -2.28 -12.46
N PHE A 78 -2.20 -3.36 -11.68
CA PHE A 78 -3.39 -3.85 -11.02
C PHE A 78 -3.92 -2.84 -9.99
N ASN A 79 -5.24 -2.63 -9.99
CA ASN A 79 -5.91 -1.72 -9.08
C ASN A 79 -6.89 -2.49 -8.20
N VAL A 80 -6.65 -2.48 -6.90
CA VAL A 80 -7.64 -2.86 -5.88
C VAL A 80 -8.47 -1.61 -5.61
N PRO A 81 -9.75 -1.57 -6.02
CA PRO A 81 -10.64 -0.42 -5.86
C PRO A 81 -10.75 0.04 -4.41
N GLU A 82 -11.39 1.19 -4.24
CA GLU A 82 -11.66 1.72 -2.90
C GLU A 82 -12.55 0.77 -2.09
N HIS A 83 -12.14 0.47 -0.87
CA HIS A 83 -12.82 -0.43 0.05
C HIS A 83 -12.41 -0.17 1.51
N SER A 84 -13.10 -0.81 2.45
CA SER A 84 -12.74 -0.79 3.87
C SER A 84 -13.02 -2.13 4.54
N HIS A 85 -12.48 -2.33 5.74
CA HIS A 85 -12.59 -3.56 6.52
C HIS A 85 -13.03 -3.29 7.95
N GLY A 86 -13.69 -4.24 8.62
CA GLY A 86 -14.08 -4.09 10.03
C GLY A 86 -12.90 -4.33 10.99
N SER A 87 -11.80 -4.88 10.48
CA SER A 87 -10.55 -5.14 11.18
C SER A 87 -9.47 -4.09 10.87
N ASP A 88 -8.49 -3.96 11.78
CA ASP A 88 -7.28 -3.22 11.47
C ASP A 88 -6.44 -4.02 10.47
N GLN A 89 -5.76 -3.35 9.55
CA GLN A 89 -5.06 -4.00 8.45
C GLN A 89 -3.61 -3.54 8.39
N LEU A 90 -2.70 -4.49 8.23
CA LEU A 90 -1.32 -4.23 7.84
C LEU A 90 -1.13 -4.72 6.41
N ILE A 91 -0.75 -3.82 5.50
CA ILE A 91 -0.44 -4.15 4.11
C ILE A 91 1.07 -4.06 3.91
N TYR A 92 1.67 -5.16 3.46
CA TYR A 92 3.10 -5.28 3.25
C TYR A 92 3.39 -5.88 1.87
N ALA A 93 4.38 -5.36 1.17
CA ALA A 93 4.90 -5.99 -0.05
C ALA A 93 6.27 -6.59 0.25
N THR A 94 6.47 -7.86 -0.09
CA THR A 94 7.80 -8.49 -0.03
C THR A 94 8.64 -8.14 -1.25
N ARG A 95 7.99 -7.75 -2.34
CA ARG A 95 8.57 -7.31 -3.61
C ARG A 95 7.61 -6.35 -4.31
N GLY A 96 8.18 -5.40 -5.06
CA GLY A 96 7.43 -4.42 -5.84
C GLY A 96 7.05 -3.19 -5.03
N LEU A 97 6.44 -2.21 -5.72
CA LEU A 97 6.03 -0.94 -5.16
C LEU A 97 4.50 -0.84 -5.17
N MET A 98 3.90 -0.64 -4.00
CA MET A 98 2.48 -0.36 -3.86
C MET A 98 2.24 1.13 -3.69
N GLN A 99 1.13 1.59 -4.24
CA GLN A 99 0.57 2.91 -4.01
C GLN A 99 -0.69 2.73 -3.18
N VAL A 100 -0.72 3.29 -1.98
CA VAL A 100 -1.90 3.23 -1.10
C VAL A 100 -2.47 4.63 -0.99
N SER A 101 -3.80 4.77 -1.04
CA SER A 101 -4.46 6.05 -0.79
C SER A 101 -5.66 5.89 0.11
N ALA A 102 -5.86 6.83 1.03
CA ALA A 102 -7.03 6.92 1.89
C ALA A 102 -7.42 8.40 2.02
N GLY A 103 -8.62 8.76 1.53
CA GLY A 103 -8.98 10.16 1.34
C GLY A 103 -8.01 10.90 0.42
N GLN A 104 -7.43 12.00 0.88
CA GLN A 104 -6.41 12.76 0.13
C GLN A 104 -4.97 12.31 0.43
N SER A 105 -4.78 11.45 1.43
CA SER A 105 -3.46 10.94 1.79
C SER A 105 -3.05 9.85 0.82
N TYR A 106 -1.80 9.91 0.39
CA TYR A 106 -1.23 9.01 -0.57
C TYR A 106 0.17 8.59 -0.12
N TRP A 107 0.45 7.30 -0.24
CA TRP A 107 1.71 6.70 0.17
C TRP A 107 2.27 5.80 -0.93
N LEU A 108 3.59 5.88 -1.12
CA LEU A 108 4.35 4.88 -1.87
C LEU A 108 5.02 3.93 -0.88
N ILE A 109 4.80 2.63 -1.07
CA ILE A 109 5.11 1.58 -0.11
C ILE A 109 6.03 0.56 -0.77
N PRO A 110 7.35 0.74 -0.64
CA PRO A 110 8.33 -0.22 -1.12
C PRO A 110 8.55 -1.36 -0.11
N PRO A 111 9.32 -2.41 -0.45
CA PRO A 111 9.38 -3.65 0.33
C PRO A 111 9.97 -3.57 1.75
N GLN A 112 10.50 -2.42 2.15
CA GLN A 112 11.02 -2.15 3.49
C GLN A 112 9.96 -1.55 4.42
N PHE A 113 8.78 -1.20 3.89
CA PHE A 113 7.71 -0.55 4.63
C PHE A 113 6.38 -1.29 4.49
N ALA A 114 5.52 -1.08 5.48
CA ALA A 114 4.13 -1.50 5.47
C ALA A 114 3.22 -0.33 5.79
N VAL A 115 1.95 -0.40 5.38
CA VAL A 115 0.93 0.56 5.83
C VAL A 115 0.06 -0.12 6.86
N TRP A 116 -0.05 0.51 8.02
CA TRP A 116 -1.11 0.27 8.97
C TRP A 116 -2.34 1.07 8.57
N ILE A 117 -3.47 0.40 8.36
CA ILE A 117 -4.76 0.98 8.02
C ILE A 117 -5.74 0.60 9.13
N PRO A 118 -6.24 1.56 9.90
CA PRO A 118 -7.24 1.30 10.94
C PRO A 118 -8.54 0.75 10.36
N ALA A 119 -9.26 -0.03 11.17
CA ALA A 119 -10.60 -0.49 10.84
C ALA A 119 -11.50 0.66 10.33
N GLU A 120 -12.36 0.33 9.37
CA GLU A 120 -13.34 1.20 8.71
C GLU A 120 -12.73 2.34 7.90
N THR A 121 -11.40 2.35 7.71
CA THR A 121 -10.74 3.35 6.85
C THR A 121 -10.88 2.96 5.37
N SER A 122 -11.58 3.80 4.61
CA SER A 122 -11.68 3.68 3.16
C SER A 122 -10.32 3.89 2.50
N HIS A 123 -9.85 2.90 1.75
CA HIS A 123 -8.56 2.93 1.08
C HIS A 123 -8.57 2.21 -0.26
N ARG A 124 -7.61 2.54 -1.11
CA ARG A 124 -7.37 1.97 -2.44
C ARG A 124 -5.91 1.59 -2.57
N ILE A 125 -5.62 0.55 -3.36
CA ILE A 125 -4.25 0.10 -3.61
C ILE A 125 -4.03 -0.02 -5.12
N ARG A 126 -2.94 0.56 -5.62
CA ARG A 126 -2.49 0.38 -7.00
C ARG A 126 -1.07 -0.17 -7.02
N MET A 127 -0.82 -1.12 -7.90
CA MET A 127 0.51 -1.72 -8.06
C MET A 127 1.24 -0.99 -9.20
N SER A 128 2.39 -0.37 -8.90
CA SER A 128 3.19 0.31 -9.94
C SER A 128 3.91 -0.68 -10.85
N GLY A 129 4.05 -1.93 -10.42
CA GLY A 129 4.63 -3.05 -11.14
C GLY A 129 4.11 -4.36 -10.54
N ALA A 130 4.73 -5.49 -10.89
CA ALA A 130 4.38 -6.75 -10.23
C ALA A 130 4.70 -6.69 -8.73
N VAL A 131 3.75 -7.10 -7.89
CA VAL A 131 3.83 -6.99 -6.42
C VAL A 131 3.51 -8.32 -5.75
N SER A 132 4.34 -8.69 -4.78
CA SER A 132 4.15 -9.84 -3.90
C SER A 132 3.61 -9.37 -2.54
N MET A 133 2.29 -9.28 -2.42
CA MET A 133 1.60 -8.67 -1.28
C MET A 133 1.30 -9.69 -0.17
N ARG A 134 1.47 -9.23 1.07
CA ARG A 134 1.18 -9.95 2.32
C ARG A 134 0.35 -9.01 3.20
N THR A 135 -0.83 -9.46 3.58
CA THR A 135 -1.75 -8.66 4.39
C THR A 135 -2.08 -9.40 5.67
N LEU A 136 -2.03 -8.67 6.79
CA LEU A 136 -2.57 -9.13 8.07
C LEU A 136 -3.81 -8.32 8.40
N TYR A 137 -4.88 -9.00 8.78
CA TYR A 137 -6.10 -8.43 9.31
C TYR A 137 -6.18 -8.76 10.80
N LEU A 138 -6.14 -7.75 11.65
CA LEU A 138 -6.06 -7.87 13.10
C LEU A 138 -7.39 -7.42 13.71
N ARG A 139 -7.89 -8.17 14.69
CA ARG A 139 -9.05 -7.71 15.46
C ARG A 139 -8.80 -6.29 15.99
N ARG A 140 -9.84 -5.45 15.97
CA ARG A 140 -9.75 -4.06 16.42
C ARG A 140 -9.08 -4.00 17.79
N ARG A 141 -8.15 -3.04 17.94
CA ARG A 141 -7.41 -2.78 19.19
C ARG A 141 -6.46 -3.90 19.64
N LEU A 142 -6.17 -4.90 18.79
CA LEU A 142 -5.16 -5.91 19.11
C LEU A 142 -3.75 -5.28 19.16
N ALA A 143 -3.46 -4.37 18.23
CA ALA A 143 -2.26 -3.53 18.21
C ALA A 143 -2.66 -2.05 18.10
N PRO A 144 -3.22 -1.45 19.17
CA PRO A 144 -3.77 -0.10 19.09
C PRO A 144 -2.63 0.89 18.83
N ARG A 145 -2.84 1.79 17.86
CA ARG A 145 -1.96 2.92 17.59
C ARG A 145 -2.69 4.21 17.94
N SER A 146 -1.94 5.19 18.45
CA SER A 146 -2.45 6.35 19.19
C SER A 146 -3.34 7.33 18.43
N ALA A 147 -3.56 7.15 17.12
CA ALA A 147 -4.21 8.20 16.31
C ALA A 147 -5.34 7.72 15.39
N GLY A 148 -5.64 6.42 15.28
CA GLY A 148 -6.70 5.96 14.36
C GLY A 148 -6.51 6.44 12.91
N VAL A 149 -5.28 6.75 12.51
CA VAL A 149 -4.89 7.20 11.17
C VAL A 149 -4.01 6.16 10.50
N CYS A 150 -4.04 6.15 9.16
CA CYS A 150 -3.10 5.37 8.38
C CYS A 150 -1.66 5.78 8.69
N THR A 151 -0.78 4.80 8.89
CA THR A 151 0.62 5.04 9.28
C THR A 151 1.54 4.14 8.48
N VAL A 152 2.60 4.71 7.89
CA VAL A 152 3.67 3.92 7.28
C VAL A 152 4.64 3.48 8.36
N LEU A 153 4.95 2.19 8.39
CA LEU A 153 5.81 1.56 9.37
C LEU A 153 7.04 0.98 8.67
N HIS A 154 8.22 1.24 9.24
CA HIS A 154 9.42 0.50 8.84
C HIS A 154 9.31 -0.96 9.29
N VAL A 155 9.50 -1.88 8.37
CA VAL A 155 9.41 -3.33 8.63
C VAL A 155 10.81 -3.87 8.93
N ALA A 156 11.11 -4.05 10.21
CA ALA A 156 12.34 -4.73 10.64
C ALA A 156 12.40 -6.18 10.14
N PRO A 157 13.61 -6.76 10.03
CA PRO A 157 13.81 -8.16 9.63
C PRO A 157 12.93 -9.15 10.43
N LEU A 158 12.86 -9.01 11.76
CA LEU A 158 12.03 -9.90 12.56
C LEU A 158 10.53 -9.75 12.25
N LEU A 159 10.03 -8.52 12.13
CA LEU A 159 8.63 -8.30 11.75
C LEU A 159 8.33 -8.89 10.37
N ARG A 160 9.26 -8.75 9.41
CA ARG A 160 9.15 -9.35 8.08
C ARG A 160 8.94 -10.86 8.18
N GLU A 161 9.82 -11.57 8.90
CA GLU A 161 9.72 -13.03 9.03
C GLU A 161 8.44 -13.47 9.76
N LEU A 162 8.01 -12.71 10.79
CA LEU A 162 6.76 -12.99 11.49
C LEU A 162 5.53 -12.82 10.58
N VAL A 163 5.52 -11.80 9.71
CA VAL A 163 4.45 -11.60 8.71
C VAL A 163 4.43 -12.76 7.72
N LEU A 164 5.60 -13.16 7.21
CA LEU A 164 5.73 -14.27 6.27
C LEU A 164 5.27 -15.60 6.88
N GLU A 165 5.67 -15.87 8.12
CA GLU A 165 5.29 -17.09 8.84
C GLU A 165 3.80 -17.12 9.14
N ALA A 166 3.21 -16.01 9.56
CA ALA A 166 1.76 -15.91 9.77
C ALA A 166 0.99 -16.18 8.47
N VAL A 167 1.46 -15.67 7.33
CA VAL A 167 0.86 -15.94 6.03
C VAL A 167 1.04 -17.39 5.60
N ARG A 168 2.20 -17.99 5.83
CA ARG A 168 2.47 -19.41 5.55
C ARG A 168 1.53 -20.33 6.33
N ILE A 169 1.25 -19.99 7.59
CA ILE A 169 0.30 -20.70 8.46
C ILE A 169 -1.15 -20.46 8.03
N GLY A 170 -1.46 -19.28 7.47
CA GLY A 170 -2.78 -18.89 6.97
C GLY A 170 -3.57 -18.05 7.97
N HIS A 171 -4.00 -18.59 9.12
CA HIS A 171 -4.77 -17.83 10.11
C HIS A 171 -4.31 -18.14 11.54
N LEU A 172 -4.05 -17.10 12.33
CA LEU A 172 -3.60 -17.26 13.72
C LEU A 172 -4.80 -17.47 14.66
N ARG A 173 -5.11 -18.74 14.88
CA ARG A 173 -6.18 -19.20 15.81
C ARG A 173 -5.87 -18.92 17.28
N THR A 174 -6.88 -18.55 18.07
CA THR A 174 -6.75 -18.13 19.48
C THR A 174 -6.47 -19.26 20.46
N LYS A 175 -6.77 -20.52 20.09
CA LYS A 175 -6.55 -21.70 20.96
C LYS A 175 -5.25 -22.44 20.69
N ASN A 176 -4.49 -22.06 19.64
CA ASN A 176 -3.24 -22.71 19.32
C ASN A 176 -2.08 -21.96 20.02
N PRO A 177 -1.26 -22.62 20.87
CA PRO A 177 -0.19 -21.94 21.61
C PRO A 177 0.85 -21.25 20.72
N LEU A 178 1.27 -21.89 19.63
CA LEU A 178 2.23 -21.33 18.67
C LEU A 178 1.65 -20.08 17.98
N HIS A 179 0.38 -20.12 17.57
CA HIS A 179 -0.28 -18.98 16.96
C HIS A 179 -0.41 -17.80 17.93
N CYS A 180 -0.67 -18.09 19.21
CA CYS A 180 -0.69 -17.07 20.27
C CYS A 180 0.69 -16.43 20.46
N ALA A 181 1.77 -17.22 20.46
CA ALA A 181 3.13 -16.71 20.54
C ALA A 181 3.48 -15.81 19.33
N LEU A 182 3.21 -16.26 18.11
CA LEU A 182 3.41 -15.49 16.88
C LEU A 182 2.61 -14.19 16.90
N ARG A 183 1.32 -14.25 17.26
CA ARG A 183 0.47 -13.05 17.41
C ARG A 183 1.09 -12.06 18.39
N ASN A 184 1.52 -12.52 19.56
CA ASN A 184 2.10 -11.64 20.58
C ASN A 184 3.38 -10.96 20.08
N LEU A 185 4.25 -11.71 19.39
CA LEU A 185 5.46 -11.17 18.78
C LEU A 185 5.13 -10.13 17.70
N ILE A 186 4.19 -10.42 16.80
CA ILE A 186 3.74 -9.47 15.77
C ILE A 186 3.21 -8.19 16.41
N VAL A 187 2.34 -8.29 17.41
CA VAL A 187 1.78 -7.12 18.11
C VAL A 187 2.89 -6.31 18.79
N ALA A 188 3.85 -6.97 19.44
CA ALA A 188 5.00 -6.31 20.06
C ALA A 188 5.85 -5.56 19.02
N GLN A 189 6.20 -6.21 17.90
CA GLN A 189 6.94 -5.58 16.80
C GLN A 189 6.18 -4.39 16.20
N LEU A 190 4.86 -4.51 16.01
CA LEU A 190 4.03 -3.43 15.45
C LEU A 190 3.93 -2.22 16.38
N ARG A 191 3.89 -2.44 17.70
CA ARG A 191 3.94 -1.36 18.69
C ARG A 191 5.30 -0.68 18.73
N ALA A 192 6.37 -1.46 18.60
CA ALA A 192 7.74 -0.96 18.58
C ALA A 192 8.10 -0.24 17.26
N ALA A 193 7.46 -0.60 16.14
CA ALA A 193 7.78 -0.11 14.81
C ALA A 193 7.67 1.42 14.70
N SER A 194 8.76 2.03 14.20
CA SER A 194 8.84 3.46 13.94
C SER A 194 7.92 3.87 12.79
N ALA A 195 7.11 4.89 13.05
CA ALA A 195 6.32 5.55 12.02
C ALA A 195 7.23 6.41 11.15
N VAL A 196 7.02 6.36 9.83
CA VAL A 196 7.78 7.17 8.87
C VAL A 196 6.83 8.12 8.15
N PRO A 197 7.09 9.44 8.14
CA PRO A 197 6.21 10.43 7.52
C PRO A 197 6.43 10.51 6.00
N THR A 198 6.21 9.42 5.27
CA THR A 198 6.40 9.32 3.80
C THR A 198 5.12 9.53 3.00
N TYR A 199 4.16 10.27 3.55
CA TYR A 199 2.90 10.54 2.89
C TYR A 199 2.93 11.87 2.15
N VAL A 200 2.19 11.91 1.05
CA VAL A 200 1.91 13.16 0.33
C VAL A 200 0.40 13.33 0.24
N THR A 201 -0.04 14.58 0.36
CA THR A 201 -1.44 14.94 0.14
C THR A 201 -1.65 15.24 -1.33
N LEU A 202 -2.65 14.63 -1.97
CA LEU A 202 -2.96 14.90 -3.36
C LEU A 202 -3.88 16.13 -3.49
N PRO A 203 -3.65 17.02 -4.48
CA PRO A 203 -4.57 18.10 -4.79
C PRO A 203 -5.88 17.56 -5.36
N LYS A 204 -6.97 18.32 -5.20
CA LYS A 204 -8.30 17.96 -5.71
C LYS A 204 -8.54 18.49 -7.13
N ASP A 205 -7.95 19.63 -7.47
CA ASP A 205 -8.02 20.17 -8.83
C ASP A 205 -7.49 19.14 -9.85
N PRO A 206 -8.26 18.75 -10.88
CA PRO A 206 -7.86 17.71 -11.82
C PRO A 206 -6.53 17.98 -12.53
N ARG A 207 -6.22 19.24 -12.85
CA ARG A 207 -4.99 19.63 -13.54
C ARG A 207 -3.79 19.54 -12.60
N ALA A 208 -3.96 20.00 -11.35
CA ALA A 208 -2.94 19.84 -10.32
C ALA A 208 -2.72 18.36 -9.95
N LEU A 209 -3.79 17.55 -9.96
CA LEU A 209 -3.71 16.11 -9.72
C LEU A 209 -2.96 15.39 -10.85
N GLN A 210 -3.13 15.81 -12.10
CA GLN A 210 -2.35 15.31 -13.23
C GLN A 210 -0.85 15.62 -13.05
N VAL A 211 -0.51 16.87 -12.73
CA VAL A 211 0.87 17.28 -12.42
C VAL A 211 1.44 16.46 -11.25
N ALA A 212 0.67 16.27 -10.18
CA ALA A 212 1.07 15.48 -9.04
C ALA A 212 1.36 14.01 -9.42
N ARG A 213 0.47 13.39 -10.21
CA ARG A 213 0.64 12.01 -10.67
C ARG A 213 1.87 11.84 -11.55
N ALA A 214 2.18 12.81 -12.42
CA ALA A 214 3.40 12.79 -13.23
C ALA A 214 4.66 12.78 -12.34
N CYS A 215 4.72 13.64 -11.32
CA CYS A 215 5.84 13.66 -10.36
C CYS A 215 5.94 12.37 -9.51
N ILE A 216 4.82 11.70 -9.23
CA ILE A 216 4.82 10.43 -8.48
C ILE A 216 5.29 9.27 -9.37
N ALA A 217 4.92 9.29 -10.65
CA ALA A 217 5.37 8.29 -11.62
C ALA A 217 6.88 8.40 -11.88
N ASP A 218 7.40 9.62 -11.98
CA ASP A 218 8.83 9.92 -12.10
C ASP A 218 9.30 10.81 -10.93
N GLN A 219 9.64 10.16 -9.82
CA GLN A 219 10.05 10.85 -8.58
C GLN A 219 11.38 11.61 -8.76
N ALA A 220 12.21 11.19 -9.71
CA ALA A 220 13.49 11.81 -10.03
C ALA A 220 13.35 12.99 -11.01
N THR A 221 12.14 13.20 -11.56
CA THR A 221 11.93 14.11 -12.68
C THR A 221 12.59 15.46 -12.42
N SER A 222 13.33 15.97 -13.41
CA SER A 222 13.98 17.29 -13.40
C SER A 222 13.15 18.36 -14.12
N ARG A 223 12.00 17.97 -14.68
CA ARG A 223 11.09 18.85 -15.43
C ARG A 223 10.67 20.06 -14.59
N SER A 224 10.61 21.22 -15.23
CA SER A 224 10.13 22.45 -14.58
C SER A 224 8.61 22.37 -14.35
N LEU A 225 8.10 23.17 -13.41
CA LEU A 225 6.65 23.29 -13.22
C LEU A 225 5.97 23.80 -14.51
N GLY A 226 6.62 24.68 -15.28
CA GLY A 226 6.11 25.15 -16.57
C GLY A 226 5.88 23.99 -17.56
N ALA A 227 6.88 23.14 -17.74
CA ALA A 227 6.79 21.97 -18.62
C ALA A 227 5.72 20.96 -18.17
N LEU A 228 5.51 20.81 -16.85
CA LEU A 228 4.43 19.96 -16.32
C LEU A 228 3.04 20.59 -16.52
N CYS A 229 2.96 21.93 -16.50
CA CYS A 229 1.72 22.66 -16.70
C CYS A 229 1.24 22.61 -18.16
N GLU A 230 2.16 22.60 -19.12
CA GLU A 230 1.86 22.46 -20.55
C GLU A 230 1.09 21.17 -20.85
N GLU A 231 1.54 20.03 -20.31
CA GLU A 231 0.84 18.73 -20.45
C GLU A 231 -0.51 18.67 -19.73
N ALA A 232 -0.68 19.48 -18.69
CA ALA A 232 -1.91 19.57 -17.91
C ALA A 232 -2.87 20.66 -18.41
N SER A 233 -2.57 21.32 -19.54
CA SER A 233 -3.33 22.43 -20.09
C SER A 233 -3.68 23.49 -19.04
N ALA A 234 -2.67 23.87 -18.23
CA ALA A 234 -2.82 24.78 -17.10
C ALA A 234 -1.72 25.84 -17.10
N THR A 235 -1.95 26.93 -16.38
CA THR A 235 -0.88 27.90 -16.08
C THR A 235 -0.22 27.57 -14.74
N VAL A 236 1.06 27.96 -14.59
CA VAL A 236 1.81 27.81 -13.33
C VAL A 236 1.04 28.40 -12.14
N ARG A 237 0.43 29.60 -12.32
CA ARG A 237 -0.38 30.26 -11.28
C ARG A 237 -1.57 29.42 -10.85
N THR A 238 -2.26 28.76 -11.80
CA THR A 238 -3.39 27.89 -11.51
C THR A 238 -2.96 26.70 -10.66
N ILE A 239 -1.87 26.03 -11.04
CA ILE A 239 -1.36 24.87 -10.29
C ILE A 239 -0.87 25.26 -8.90
N GLN A 240 -0.08 26.33 -8.77
CA GLN A 240 0.42 26.79 -7.47
C GLN A 240 -0.72 27.15 -6.51
N ARG A 241 -1.77 27.82 -7.01
CA ARG A 241 -2.96 28.13 -6.20
C ARG A 241 -3.69 26.86 -5.76
N ALA A 242 -3.84 25.88 -6.64
CA ALA A 242 -4.47 24.61 -6.31
C ALA A 242 -3.69 23.84 -5.23
N PHE A 243 -2.36 23.79 -5.31
CA PHE A 243 -1.53 23.18 -4.26
C PHE A 243 -1.70 23.89 -2.92
N ARG A 244 -1.64 25.22 -2.86
CA ARG A 244 -1.85 25.96 -1.60
C ARG A 244 -3.25 25.73 -1.02
N ARG A 245 -4.29 25.71 -1.87
CA ARG A 245 -5.69 25.53 -1.44
C ARG A 245 -5.99 24.10 -0.99
N ASP A 246 -5.56 23.10 -1.76
CA ASP A 246 -5.98 21.71 -1.57
C ASP A 246 -5.02 20.89 -0.71
N VAL A 247 -3.73 21.24 -0.73
CA VAL A 247 -2.62 20.51 -0.07
C VAL A 247 -2.07 21.32 1.11
N GLY A 248 -2.24 22.63 1.12
CA GLY A 248 -1.77 23.54 2.19
C GLY A 248 -0.31 23.98 2.04
N VAL A 249 0.42 23.47 1.05
CA VAL A 249 1.83 23.80 0.79
C VAL A 249 2.06 24.18 -0.67
N SER A 250 3.24 24.74 -0.98
CA SER A 250 3.62 24.99 -2.37
C SER A 250 3.95 23.70 -3.12
N PHE A 251 3.84 23.72 -4.45
CA PHE A 251 4.23 22.59 -5.31
C PHE A 251 5.68 22.12 -5.04
N GLU A 252 6.63 23.05 -4.85
CA GLU A 252 8.04 22.68 -4.63
C GLU A 252 8.27 22.02 -3.25
N VAL A 253 7.50 22.39 -2.24
CA VAL A 253 7.55 21.72 -0.94
C VAL A 253 6.95 20.31 -1.06
N TRP A 254 5.80 20.20 -1.74
CA TRP A 254 5.16 18.92 -2.00
C TRP A 254 6.04 17.97 -2.85
N ARG A 255 6.69 18.48 -3.90
CA ARG A 255 7.59 17.70 -4.77
C ARG A 255 8.81 17.18 -4.00
N ARG A 256 9.32 17.95 -3.04
CA ARG A 256 10.39 17.48 -2.14
C ARG A 256 9.93 16.29 -1.29
N GLN A 257 8.70 16.29 -0.80
CA GLN A 257 8.14 15.15 -0.06
C GLN A 257 8.04 13.91 -0.95
N VAL A 258 7.63 14.05 -2.21
CA VAL A 258 7.61 12.93 -3.18
C VAL A 258 9.02 12.34 -3.38
N ARG A 259 10.03 13.20 -3.63
CA ARG A 259 11.43 12.76 -3.77
C ARG A 259 11.96 12.08 -2.52
N LEU A 260 11.54 12.57 -1.35
CA LEU A 260 11.94 12.01 -0.07
C LEU A 260 11.49 10.55 0.08
N THR A 261 10.33 10.19 -0.47
CA THR A 261 9.85 8.81 -0.41
C THR A 261 10.75 7.84 -1.16
N LYS A 262 11.21 8.19 -2.38
CA LYS A 262 12.24 7.41 -3.08
C LYS A 262 13.57 7.41 -2.35
N ALA A 263 13.96 8.54 -1.79
CA ALA A 263 15.23 8.64 -1.08
C ALA A 263 15.28 7.69 0.12
N ILE A 264 14.20 7.66 0.90
CA ILE A 264 14.05 6.76 2.05
C ILE A 264 14.12 5.30 1.62
N GLU A 265 13.43 4.91 0.54
CA GLU A 265 13.51 3.56 -0.02
C GLU A 265 14.96 3.14 -0.28
N LEU A 266 15.70 3.98 -1.03
CA LEU A 266 17.09 3.69 -1.42
C LEU A 266 18.03 3.64 -0.22
N LEU A 267 17.87 4.56 0.74
CA LEU A 267 18.68 4.59 1.97
C LEU A 267 18.49 3.33 2.81
N VAL A 268 17.25 2.87 2.98
CA VAL A 268 16.97 1.64 3.75
C VAL A 268 17.41 0.39 2.98
N ALA A 269 17.43 0.44 1.64
CA ALA A 269 18.02 -0.61 0.81
C ALA A 269 19.58 -0.64 0.87
N GLY A 270 20.21 0.33 1.53
CA GLY A 270 21.66 0.37 1.74
C GLY A 270 22.44 1.18 0.71
N SER A 271 21.76 1.90 -0.20
CA SER A 271 22.42 2.81 -1.14
C SER A 271 23.14 3.94 -0.40
N SER A 272 24.27 4.39 -0.95
CA SER A 272 25.02 5.51 -0.39
C SER A 272 24.25 6.83 -0.54
N VAL A 273 24.50 7.78 0.36
CA VAL A 273 23.89 9.13 0.30
C VAL A 273 24.15 9.82 -1.05
N LYS A 274 25.33 9.55 -1.65
CA LYS A 274 25.71 10.09 -2.96
C LYS A 274 24.82 9.54 -4.09
N GLU A 275 24.67 8.22 -4.16
CA GLU A 275 23.81 7.56 -5.16
C GLU A 275 22.36 8.02 -5.00
N VAL A 276 21.85 8.02 -3.77
CA VAL A 276 20.47 8.45 -3.48
C VAL A 276 20.23 9.88 -3.97
N ALA A 277 21.16 10.81 -3.75
CA ALA A 277 21.00 12.19 -4.19
C ALA A 277 20.80 12.30 -5.71
N PHE A 278 21.62 11.59 -6.50
CA PHE A 278 21.50 11.60 -7.95
C PHE A 278 20.23 10.91 -8.44
N GLU A 279 19.90 9.75 -7.85
CA GLU A 279 18.69 8.97 -8.18
C GLU A 279 17.39 9.73 -7.90
N VAL A 280 17.37 10.63 -6.91
CA VAL A 280 16.18 11.47 -6.63
C VAL A 280 16.24 12.86 -7.28
N GLY A 281 17.13 13.04 -8.26
CA GLY A 281 17.18 14.19 -9.14
C GLY A 281 17.95 15.40 -8.62
N TYR A 282 18.87 15.22 -7.65
CA TYR A 282 19.78 16.28 -7.19
C TYR A 282 21.11 16.21 -7.93
N ARG A 283 21.61 17.37 -8.36
CA ARG A 283 22.93 17.49 -9.01
C ARG A 283 24.09 17.43 -8.03
N GLN A 284 23.84 17.71 -6.75
CA GLN A 284 24.87 17.75 -5.71
C GLN A 284 24.37 17.05 -4.44
N PRO A 285 25.15 16.14 -3.83
CA PRO A 285 24.76 15.46 -2.59
C PRO A 285 24.50 16.41 -1.41
N SER A 286 25.21 17.53 -1.32
CA SER A 286 25.02 18.54 -0.27
C SER A 286 23.60 19.12 -0.27
N ALA A 287 23.07 19.47 -1.43
CA ALA A 287 21.71 19.98 -1.59
C ALA A 287 20.65 18.94 -1.20
N PHE A 288 20.90 17.67 -1.48
CA PHE A 288 20.04 16.58 -1.03
C PHE A 288 20.07 16.44 0.51
N VAL A 289 21.26 16.42 1.12
CA VAL A 289 21.42 16.32 2.58
C VAL A 289 20.70 17.47 3.28
N GLU A 290 20.82 18.69 2.75
CA GLU A 290 20.12 19.85 3.28
C GLU A 290 18.61 19.71 3.17
N MET A 291 18.07 19.35 2.00
CA MET A 291 16.62 19.11 1.84
C MET A 291 16.11 18.04 2.79
N PHE A 292 16.85 16.93 2.92
CA PHE A 292 16.49 15.82 3.79
C PHE A 292 16.43 16.28 5.25
N ARG A 293 17.43 17.05 5.70
CA ARG A 293 17.48 17.61 7.05
C ARG A 293 16.38 18.64 7.31
N GLN A 294 16.08 19.50 6.33
CA GLN A 294 14.96 20.44 6.43
C GLN A 294 13.61 19.73 6.56
N THR A 295 13.46 18.55 5.95
CA THR A 295 12.18 17.82 5.93
C THR A 295 12.02 16.86 7.11
N LEU A 296 13.08 16.16 7.52
CA LEU A 296 13.05 15.14 8.58
C LEU A 296 13.79 15.52 9.87
N GLY A 297 14.37 16.72 9.92
CA GLY A 297 15.09 17.24 11.11
C GLY A 297 16.46 16.60 11.37
N THR A 298 16.92 15.66 10.54
CA THR A 298 18.19 14.93 10.72
C THR A 298 18.86 14.61 9.39
N THR A 299 20.14 14.21 9.40
CA THR A 299 20.85 13.85 8.16
C THR A 299 20.45 12.46 7.65
N PRO A 300 20.57 12.18 6.34
CA PRO A 300 20.27 10.85 5.78
C PRO A 300 20.96 9.70 6.50
N LYS A 301 22.26 9.87 6.80
CA LYS A 301 23.09 8.84 7.46
C LYS A 301 22.61 8.58 8.89
N THR A 302 22.40 9.65 9.66
CA THR A 302 21.89 9.55 11.04
C THR A 302 20.52 8.89 11.04
N TRP A 303 19.61 9.33 10.17
CA TRP A 303 18.27 8.79 10.05
C TRP A 303 18.26 7.28 9.74
N ALA A 304 19.01 6.84 8.74
CA ALA A 304 19.13 5.43 8.38
C ALA A 304 19.71 4.59 9.54
N SER A 305 20.69 5.14 10.26
CA SER A 305 21.26 4.50 11.44
C SER A 305 20.28 4.42 12.62
N THR A 306 19.43 5.44 12.80
CA THR A 306 18.41 5.45 13.85
C THR A 306 17.32 4.44 13.54
N LEU A 307 16.90 4.29 12.28
CA LEU A 307 15.93 3.25 11.93
C LEU A 307 16.44 1.84 12.24
N THR A 308 17.74 1.59 12.11
CA THR A 308 18.35 0.31 12.49
C THR A 308 18.56 0.18 14.00
N LYS A 309 18.95 1.27 14.68
CA LYS A 309 19.20 1.29 16.14
C LYS A 309 17.94 1.34 17.00
N ASP A 310 16.89 2.06 16.62
CA ASP A 310 15.61 2.12 17.36
C ASP A 310 14.97 0.74 17.47
N HIS A 311 15.18 -0.12 16.46
CA HIS A 311 14.80 -1.53 16.52
C HIS A 311 15.61 -2.33 17.55
N LEU A 312 16.89 -2.03 17.77
CA LEU A 312 17.74 -2.74 18.75
C LEU A 312 17.62 -2.17 20.17
N GLY A 313 17.54 -0.84 20.31
CA GLY A 313 17.54 -0.15 21.61
C GLY A 313 16.23 -0.26 22.39
N ARG A 314 15.10 -0.49 21.73
CA ARG A 314 13.79 -0.65 22.39
C ARG A 314 13.61 -2.01 23.08
N TYR A 315 14.37 -3.03 22.69
CA TYR A 315 14.41 -4.31 23.43
C TYR A 315 15.37 -4.28 24.62
N GLY A 316 16.33 -3.34 24.65
CA GLY A 316 17.29 -3.19 25.75
C GLY A 316 16.83 -2.36 26.95
N ARG A 317 15.70 -1.63 26.84
CA ARG A 317 15.16 -0.82 27.95
C ARG A 317 14.00 -1.47 28.73
N ALA A 318 13.57 -2.67 28.36
CA ALA A 318 12.58 -3.45 29.10
C ALA A 318 13.25 -4.47 30.04
N GLY A 319 14.31 -4.03 30.72
CA GLY A 319 15.16 -4.87 31.56
C GLY A 319 15.69 -4.10 32.76
N SER A 320 14.78 -3.67 33.63
CA SER A 320 15.11 -3.35 35.02
C SER A 320 13.83 -3.40 35.85
N PHE A 321 13.67 -4.56 36.48
CA PHE A 321 12.75 -4.98 37.55
C PHE A 321 11.28 -5.21 37.18
#